data_AF-A0A0G1DVV8-F1
#
_entry.id   AF-A0A0G1DVV8-F1
#
_cell.length_a   1.000
_cell.length_b   1.000
_cell.length_c   1.000
_cell.angle_alpha   90.00
_cell.angle_beta   90.00
_cell.angle_gamma   90.00
#
_symmetry.space_group_name_H-M   'P 1'
#
loop_
_entity.id
_entity.type
_entity.pdbx_description
1 polymer ?
#
loop_
_entity_poly.entity_id
_entity_poly.type
_entity_poly.pdbx_seq_one_letter_code
_entity_poly.pdbx_strand_id
1 'polypeptide(L)' 'MSIEEKKKLQVMLKRIQGQVGGIERMVSDDKDCEAVVTQVVASMSSLKSVAKALLADAVSSCSKEEYTKLLKRFL' A
#
# COMPACT_ATOMS: atom_id res chain seq x y z
N MET A 1 -7.13 -13.90 -10.38
CA MET A 1 -7.35 -13.73 -8.93
C MET A 1 -8.42 -14.66 -8.36
N SER A 2 -8.05 -15.49 -7.39
CA SER A 2 -8.91 -16.33 -6.55
C SER A 2 -9.67 -15.54 -5.49
N ILE A 3 -10.68 -16.18 -4.87
CA ILE A 3 -11.43 -15.61 -3.72
C ILE A 3 -10.49 -15.34 -2.53
N GLU A 4 -9.51 -16.22 -2.29
CA GLU A 4 -8.59 -16.09 -1.18
C GLU A 4 -7.62 -14.91 -1.37
N GLU A 5 -7.11 -14.70 -2.58
CA GLU A 5 -6.28 -13.54 -2.91
C GLU A 5 -7.04 -12.22 -2.74
N LYS A 6 -8.31 -12.18 -3.16
CA LYS A 6 -9.20 -11.02 -2.93
C LYS A 6 -9.37 -10.74 -1.44
N LYS A 7 -9.61 -11.77 -0.62
CA LYS A 7 -9.72 -11.60 0.85
C LYS A 7 -8.42 -11.07 1.45
N LYS A 8 -7.27 -11.61 1.04
CA LYS A 8 -5.95 -11.15 1.50
C LYS A 8 -5.73 -9.67 1.16
N LEU A 9 -6.04 -9.25 -0.07
CA LEU A 9 -5.96 -7.84 -0.47
C LEU A 9 -6.89 -6.96 0.35
N GLN A 10 -8.13 -7.39 0.61
CA GLN A 10 -9.07 -6.65 1.45
C GLN A 10 -8.55 -6.47 2.88
N VAL A 11 -7.92 -7.49 3.48
CA VAL A 11 -7.29 -7.38 4.80
C VAL A 11 -6.16 -6.36 4.79
N MET A 12 -5.29 -6.39 3.78
CA MET A 12 -4.19 -5.44 3.64
C MET A 12 -4.70 -4.00 3.48
N LEU A 13 -5.71 -3.79 2.65
CA LEU A 13 -6.32 -2.49 2.41
C LEU A 13 -7.01 -1.94 3.67
N LYS A 14 -7.75 -2.78 4.41
CA LYS A 14 -8.34 -2.38 5.71
C LYS A 14 -7.28 -1.96 6.72
N ARG A 15 -6.13 -2.66 6.76
CA ARG A 15 -5.01 -2.27 7.60
C ARG A 15 -4.48 -0.89 7.21
N ILE A 16 -4.26 -0.66 5.91
CA ILE A 16 -3.79 0.64 5.40
C ILE A 16 -4.76 1.75 5.73
N GLN A 17 -6.08 1.52 5.60
CA GLN A 17 -7.10 2.49 5.99
C GLN A 17 -6.96 2.89 7.47
N GLY A 18 -6.71 1.92 8.36
CA GLY A 18 -6.43 2.19 9.77
C GLY A 18 -5.13 2.97 10.00
N GLN A 19 -4.09 2.71 9.20
CA GLN A 19 -2.83 3.48 9.25
C GLN A 19 -3.06 4.94 8.82
N VAL A 20 -3.81 5.16 7.73
CA VAL A 20 -4.14 6.52 7.23
C VAL A 20 -4.97 7.29 8.25
N GLY A 21 -6.00 6.67 8.84
CA GLY A 21 -6.76 7.29 9.92
C GLY A 21 -5.96 7.47 11.23
N GLY A 22 -4.88 6.73 11.40
CA GLY A 22 -3.89 6.96 12.46
C GLY A 22 -3.08 8.22 12.19
N ILE A 23 -2.56 8.37 10.97
CA ILE A 23 -1.79 9.55 10.54
C ILE A 23 -2.63 10.83 10.65
N GLU A 24 -3.89 10.79 10.21
CA GLU A 24 -4.82 11.92 10.31
C GLU A 24 -4.96 12.39 11.77
N ARG A 25 -5.17 11.46 12.71
CA ARG A 25 -5.22 11.77 14.14
C ARG A 25 -3.90 12.31 14.68
N MET A 26 -2.78 11.73 14.27
CA MET A 26 -1.46 12.23 14.70
C MET A 26 -1.21 13.66 14.26
N VAL A 27 -1.64 14.04 13.05
CA VAL A 27 -1.58 15.43 12.57
C VAL A 27 -2.52 16.32 13.37
N SER A 28 -3.76 15.88 13.63
CA SER A 28 -4.71 16.64 14.44
C SER A 28 -4.28 16.82 15.91
N ASP A 29 -3.50 15.88 16.45
CA ASP A 29 -2.99 15.88 17.81
C ASP A 29 -1.61 16.58 17.93
N ASP A 30 -1.17 17.29 16.87
CA ASP A 30 0.13 17.96 16.77
C ASP A 30 1.32 17.06 17.21
N LYS A 31 1.28 15.78 16.79
CA LYS A 31 2.38 14.84 17.06
C LYS A 31 3.65 15.28 16.35
N ASP A 32 4.78 14.86 16.92
CA ASP A 32 6.10 15.13 16.36
C ASP A 32 6.21 14.70 14.89
N CYS A 33 6.87 15.55 14.09
CA CYS A 33 7.01 15.39 12.65
C CYS A 33 7.69 14.06 12.28
N GLU A 34 8.72 13.64 13.02
CA GLU A 34 9.43 12.38 12.77
C GLU A 34 8.49 11.19 12.97
N ALA A 35 7.65 11.23 14.02
CA ALA A 35 6.67 10.19 14.29
C ALA A 35 5.62 10.10 13.17
N VAL A 36 5.09 11.24 12.72
CA VAL A 36 4.12 11.30 11.62
C VAL A 36 4.73 10.76 10.32
N VAL A 37 5.91 11.25 9.95
CA VAL A 37 6.62 10.82 8.74
C VAL A 37 6.93 9.32 8.77
N THR A 38 7.32 8.79 9.93
CA THR A 38 7.54 7.34 10.11
C THR A 38 6.29 6.54 9.79
N GLN A 39 5.11 6.97 10.24
CA GLN A 39 3.85 6.29 9.93
C GLN A 39 3.45 6.42 8.46
N VAL A 40 3.72 7.56 7.82
CA VAL A 40 3.53 7.74 6.37
C VAL A 40 4.37 6.75 5.59
N VAL A 41 5.68 6.64 5.91
CA VAL A 41 6.60 5.69 5.25
C VAL A 41 6.15 4.24 5.46
N ALA A 42 5.69 3.89 6.68
CA ALA A 42 5.13 2.58 6.97
C ALA A 42 3.88 2.28 6.12
N SER A 43 3.01 3.26 5.93
CA SER A 43 1.80 3.15 5.09
C SER A 43 2.15 2.98 3.61
N MET A 44 3.15 3.72 3.12
CA MET A 44 3.66 3.57 1.76
C MET A 44 4.23 2.16 1.51
N SER A 45 4.94 1.58 2.47
CA SER A 45 5.45 0.20 2.39
C SER A 45 4.32 -0.84 2.30
N SER A 46 3.25 -0.66 3.08
CA SER A 46 2.04 -1.48 2.98
C SER A 46 1.38 -1.37 1.59
N LEU A 47 1.25 -0.15 1.05
CA LEU A 47 0.69 0.08 -0.29
C LEU A 47 1.55 -0.56 -1.39
N LYS A 48 2.88 -0.49 -1.28
CA LYS A 48 3.81 -1.19 -2.20
C LYS A 48 3.58 -2.70 -2.19
N SER A 49 3.26 -3.27 -1.02
CA SER A 49 2.95 -4.70 -0.91
C SER A 49 1.63 -5.08 -1.59
N VAL A 50 0.60 -4.22 -1.48
CA VAL A 50 -0.67 -4.40 -2.21
C VAL A 50 -0.43 -4.34 -3.72
N ALA A 51 0.33 -3.34 -4.19
CA ALA A 51 0.68 -3.22 -5.59
C ALA A 51 1.37 -4.49 -6.09
N LYS A 52 2.42 -4.97 -5.41
CA LYS A 52 3.10 -6.23 -5.77
C LYS A 52 2.16 -7.43 -5.84
N ALA A 53 1.21 -7.56 -4.92
CA ALA A 53 0.25 -8.65 -4.91
C ALA A 53 -0.71 -8.59 -6.11
N LEU A 54 -1.21 -7.39 -6.46
CA LEU A 54 -2.04 -7.18 -7.66
C LEU A 54 -1.26 -7.48 -8.94
N LEU A 55 0.02 -7.09 -8.99
CA LEU A 55 0.89 -7.37 -10.13
C LEU A 55 1.13 -8.85 -10.33
N ALA A 56 1.40 -9.60 -9.25
CA ALA A 56 1.63 -11.03 -9.30
C ALA A 56 0.45 -11.79 -9.93
N ASP A 57 -0.79 -11.34 -9.69
CA ASP A 57 -1.99 -11.88 -10.32
C ASP A 57 -2.10 -11.49 -11.80
N ALA A 58 -1.81 -10.22 -12.11
CA ALA A 58 -1.84 -9.68 -13.46
C ALA A 58 -0.75 -10.23 -14.39
N VAL A 59 0.31 -10.86 -13.88
CA VAL A 59 1.34 -11.54 -14.71
C VAL A 59 0.74 -12.68 -15.55
N SER A 60 -0.47 -13.16 -15.23
CA SER A 60 -1.19 -14.12 -16.08
C SER A 60 -1.89 -13.50 -17.30
N SER A 61 -2.10 -12.18 -17.36
CA SER A 61 -2.87 -11.53 -18.44
C SER A 61 -2.40 -10.15 -18.89
N CYS A 62 -1.25 -9.62 -18.45
CA CYS A 62 -0.75 -8.34 -18.93
C CYS A 62 0.79 -8.27 -18.94
N SER A 63 1.35 -7.61 -19.97
CA SER A 63 2.79 -7.61 -20.27
C SER A 63 3.63 -7.05 -19.11
N LYS A 64 4.74 -7.72 -18.79
CA LYS A 64 5.68 -7.34 -17.70
C LYS A 64 6.24 -5.91 -17.83
N GLU A 65 6.16 -5.28 -19.00
CA GLU A 65 6.79 -3.99 -19.29
C GLU A 65 6.01 -2.76 -18.79
N GLU A 66 4.68 -2.77 -18.82
CA GLU A 66 3.88 -1.61 -18.38
C GLU A 66 3.95 -1.38 -16.87
N TYR A 67 4.03 -2.46 -16.09
CA TYR A 67 4.07 -2.37 -14.63
C TYR A 67 5.43 -1.96 -14.06
N THR A 68 6.51 -2.26 -14.77
CA THR A 68 7.86 -1.86 -14.37
C THR A 68 8.01 -0.33 -14.39
N LYS A 69 7.32 0.35 -15.31
CA LYS A 69 7.28 1.82 -15.36
C LYS A 69 6.50 2.43 -14.19
N LEU A 70 5.38 1.82 -13.80
CA LEU A 70 4.59 2.27 -12.66
C LEU A 70 5.35 2.14 -11.33
N LEU A 71 6.06 1.03 -11.11
CA LEU A 71 6.83 0.82 -9.88
C LEU A 71 8.04 1.77 -9.75
N LYS A 72 8.75 2.06 -10.85
CA LYS A 72 9.91 2.97 -10.85
C LYS A 72 9.57 4.43 -10.53
N ARG A 73 8.29 4.83 -10.63
CA ARG A 73 7.85 6.20 -10.34
C ARG A 73 7.55 6.42 -8.86
N PHE A 74 7.42 5.35 -8.07
CA PHE A 74 7.06 5.35 -6.65
C PHE A 74 8.15 4.73 -5.73
N LEU A 75 9.23 4.19 -6.31
CA LEU A 75 10.46 3.76 -5.65
C LEU A 75 11.55 4.79 -5.92
#